data_AF-A0ABD5DHY8-F1
#
_entry.id   AF-A0ABD5DHY8-F1
#
_cell.length_a   1.000
_cell.length_b   1.000
_cell.length_c   1.000
_cell.angle_alpha   90.00
_cell.angle_beta   90.00
_cell.angle_gamma   90.00
#
_symmetry.space_group_name_H-M   'P 1'
#
loop_
_entity.id
_entity.type
_entity.pdbx_description
1 polymer ?
#
loop_
_entity_poly.entity_id
_entity_poly.type
_entity_poly.pdbx_seq_one_letter_code
_entity_poly.pdbx_strand_id
1 'polypeptide(L)'
;NKPLRGLAACGASPLQKIRFALWPQVKPLLLSYGCMRLEINFRSSTILGLVGAGGIGQELMTNIKLDRYDQVSITLLLIILVVSALDM
;
A
#
# COMPACT_ATOMS: atom_id res chain seq x y z
N ASN A 1 27.82 1.82 6.50
CA ASN A 1 28.24 2.86 7.49
C ASN A 1 29.13 4.00 6.96
N LYS A 2 29.30 4.22 5.65
CA LYS A 2 30.06 5.36 5.09
C LYS A 2 29.42 6.76 5.23
N PRO A 3 28.08 6.96 5.16
CA PRO A 3 27.52 8.33 5.11
C PRO A 3 27.49 9.06 6.46
N LEU A 4 27.31 8.33 7.58
CA LEU A 4 27.27 8.91 8.92
C LEU A 4 28.63 9.47 9.38
N ARG A 5 29.73 8.80 9.01
CA ARG A 5 31.10 9.27 9.33
C ARG A 5 31.50 10.48 8.48
N GLY A 6 31.09 10.55 7.22
CA GLY A 6 31.33 11.70 6.34
C GLY A 6 30.66 12.99 6.85
N LEU A 7 29.40 12.91 7.30
CA LEU A 7 28.69 14.08 7.85
C LEU A 7 29.19 14.50 9.24
N ALA A 8 29.79 13.58 10.01
CA ALA A 8 30.43 13.91 11.28
C ALA A 8 31.74 14.70 11.08
N ALA A 9 32.51 14.40 10.02
CA ALA A 9 33.72 15.13 9.66
C ALA A 9 33.46 16.56 9.15
N CYS A 10 32.25 16.84 8.62
CA CYS A 10 31.84 18.17 8.18
C CYS A 10 31.20 19.06 9.26
N GLY A 11 31.17 18.63 10.53
CA GLY A 11 30.61 19.46 11.62
C GLY A 11 29.09 19.67 11.59
N ALA A 12 28.34 18.85 10.84
CA ALA A 12 26.90 19.03 10.63
C ALA A 12 26.09 18.85 11.93
N SER A 13 25.08 19.70 12.14
CA SER A 13 24.17 19.64 13.29
C SER A 13 23.35 18.34 13.30
N PRO A 14 22.86 17.87 14.47
CA PRO A 14 22.11 16.60 14.58
C PRO A 14 20.91 16.54 13.63
N LEU A 15 20.24 17.68 13.41
CA LEU A 15 19.09 17.81 12.52
C LEU A 15 19.46 17.64 11.03
N GLN A 16 20.60 18.17 10.59
CA GLN A 16 21.09 17.96 9.22
C GLN A 16 21.50 16.50 8.98
N LYS A 17 22.06 15.82 9.99
CA LYS A 17 22.38 14.39 9.91
C LYS A 17 21.14 13.52 9.71
N ILE A 18 20.07 13.80 10.47
CA ILE A 18 18.82 13.04 10.35
C ILE A 18 18.17 13.28 8.98
N ARG A 19 18.08 14.53 8.52
CA ARG A 19 17.38 14.86 7.27
C ARG A 19 18.13 14.44 6.00
N PHE A 20 19.46 14.48 5.99
CA PHE A 20 20.24 14.22 4.77
C PHE A 20 20.96 12.87 4.75
N ALA A 21 21.27 12.28 5.91
CA ALA A 21 21.87 10.95 5.95
C ALA A 21 20.84 9.87 6.26
N LEU A 22 19.98 10.07 7.26
CA LEU A 22 19.04 9.03 7.70
C LEU A 22 17.80 8.97 6.82
N TRP A 23 17.12 10.11 6.60
CA TRP A 23 15.87 10.19 5.83
C TRP A 23 15.94 9.51 4.44
N PRO A 24 16.92 9.80 3.56
CA PRO A 24 16.99 9.10 2.26
C PRO A 24 17.27 7.59 2.37
N GLN A 25 17.87 7.12 3.47
CA GLN A 25 18.10 5.68 3.69
C GLN A 25 16.83 4.96 4.19
N VAL A 26 16.01 5.60 5.04
CA VAL A 26 14.79 4.95 5.60
C VAL A 26 13.56 5.13 4.71
N LYS A 27 13.53 6.15 3.84
CA LYS A 27 12.46 6.37 2.85
C LYS A 27 12.07 5.13 2.05
N PRO A 28 12.99 4.46 1.31
CA PRO A 28 12.60 3.31 0.49
C PRO A 28 12.05 2.17 1.35
N LEU A 29 12.60 1.98 2.56
CA LEU A 29 12.13 0.98 3.50
C LEU A 29 10.70 1.27 3.98
N LEU A 30 10.41 2.52 4.36
CA LEU A 30 9.06 2.94 4.77
C LEU A 30 8.06 2.83 3.62
N LEU A 31 8.46 3.16 2.40
CA LEU A 31 7.61 3.03 1.22
C LEU A 31 7.25 1.57 0.96
N SER A 32 8.24 0.67 0.98
CA SER A 32 8.01 -0.79 0.82
C SER A 32 7.12 -1.34 1.93
N TYR A 33 7.36 -0.99 3.19
CA TYR A 33 6.48 -1.41 4.29
C TYR A 33 5.07 -0.81 4.15
N GLY A 34 4.95 0.42 3.66
CA GLY A 34 3.69 1.09 3.37
C GLY A 34 2.88 0.37 2.29
N CYS A 35 3.49 0.08 1.14
CA CYS A 35 2.86 -0.69 0.06
C CYS A 35 2.43 -2.08 0.54
N MET A 36 3.30 -2.80 1.25
CA MET A 36 2.96 -4.13 1.80
C MET A 36 1.76 -4.05 2.75
N ARG A 37 1.70 -3.02 3.61
CA ARG A 37 0.53 -2.79 4.48
C ARG A 37 -0.71 -2.47 3.65
N LEU A 38 -0.61 -1.62 2.63
CA LEU A 38 -1.75 -1.28 1.76
C LEU A 38 -2.30 -2.50 1.02
N GLU A 39 -1.44 -3.34 0.44
CA GLU A 39 -1.81 -4.58 -0.23
C GLU A 39 -2.60 -5.51 0.69
N ILE A 40 -2.10 -5.75 1.90
CA ILE A 40 -2.77 -6.60 2.91
C ILE A 40 -4.14 -6.01 3.31
N ASN A 41 -4.21 -4.68 3.48
CA ASN A 41 -5.46 -4.00 3.79
C ASN A 41 -6.45 -4.10 2.61
N PHE A 42 -5.99 -4.03 1.37
CA PHE A 42 -6.84 -4.15 0.18
C PHE A 42 -7.45 -5.54 0.04
N ARG A 43 -6.64 -6.58 0.26
CA ARG A 43 -7.11 -7.98 0.28
C ARG A 43 -8.11 -8.20 1.42
N SER A 44 -7.77 -7.72 2.62
CA SER A 44 -8.65 -7.83 3.79
C SER A 44 -9.97 -7.10 3.58
N SER A 45 -9.97 -5.91 2.97
CA SER A 45 -11.19 -5.14 2.66
C SER A 45 -12.11 -5.85 1.69
N THR A 46 -11.56 -6.53 0.67
CA THR A 46 -12.36 -7.32 -0.27
C THR A 46 -13.06 -8.47 0.45
N ILE A 47 -12.33 -9.20 1.31
CA ILE A 47 -12.89 -10.31 2.10
C ILE A 47 -13.92 -9.80 3.12
N LEU A 48 -13.63 -8.71 3.82
CA LEU A 48 -14.54 -8.12 4.80
C LEU A 48 -15.81 -7.54 4.13
N GLY A 49 -15.68 -7.00 2.93
CA GLY A 49 -16.82 -6.50 2.15
C GLY A 49 -17.78 -7.62 1.75
N LEU A 50 -17.28 -8.83 1.48
CA LEU A 50 -18.12 -9.99 1.17
C LEU A 50 -19.01 -10.41 2.35
N VAL A 51 -18.54 -10.28 3.60
CA VAL A 51 -19.32 -10.55 4.82
C VAL A 51 -20.24 -9.39 5.23
N GLY A 52 -20.30 -8.30 4.45
CA GLY A 52 -21.23 -7.19 4.66
C GLY A 52 -20.70 -6.07 5.55
N ALA A 53 -19.38 -5.97 5.74
CA ALA A 53 -18.76 -4.86 6.47
C ALA A 53 -18.68 -3.54 5.65
N GLY A 54 -19.24 -3.50 4.43
CA GLY A 54 -19.13 -2.36 3.51
C GLY A 54 -17.97 -2.46 2.51
N GLY A 55 -17.99 -1.57 1.50
CA GLY A 55 -16.90 -1.41 0.53
C GLY A 55 -17.04 -2.23 -0.76
N ILE A 56 -15.92 -2.40 -1.48
CA ILE A 56 -15.87 -2.99 -2.83
C ILE A 56 -16.38 -4.46 -2.82
N GLY A 57 -16.06 -5.22 -1.78
CA GLY A 57 -16.55 -6.60 -1.63
C GLY A 57 -18.07 -6.70 -1.43
N GLN A 58 -18.71 -5.67 -0.84
CA GLN A 58 -20.16 -5.65 -0.66
C GLN A 58 -20.89 -5.39 -1.98
N GLU A 59 -20.38 -4.48 -2.80
CA GLU A 59 -20.88 -4.24 -4.15
C GLU A 59 -20.78 -5.52 -4.99
N LEU A 60 -19.65 -6.24 -4.90
CA LEU A 60 -19.48 -7.53 -5.59
C LEU A 60 -20.55 -8.55 -5.15
N MET A 61 -20.74 -8.74 -3.84
CA MET A 61 -21.75 -9.66 -3.30
C MET A 61 -23.18 -9.26 -3.68
N THR A 62 -23.46 -7.96 -3.72
CA THR A 62 -24.79 -7.43 -4.08
C THR A 62 -25.10 -7.68 -5.55
N ASN A 63 -24.13 -7.45 -6.44
CA ASN A 63 -24.29 -7.71 -7.87
C ASN A 63 -24.40 -9.20 -8.19
N ILE A 64 -23.74 -10.08 -7.42
CA ILE A 64 -23.93 -11.53 -7.49
C ILE A 64 -25.37 -11.90 -7.10
N LYS A 65 -25.90 -11.33 -6.01
CA LYS A 65 -27.29 -11.59 -5.56
C LYS A 65 -28.36 -11.08 -6.52
N LEU A 66 -28.02 -10.08 -7.34
CA LEU A 66 -28.92 -9.52 -8.36
C LEU A 66 -28.75 -10.19 -9.74
N ASP A 67 -27.95 -11.26 -9.84
CA ASP A 67 -27.60 -11.95 -11.09
C ASP A 67 -27.02 -11.02 -12.18
N ARG A 68 -26.37 -9.92 -11.78
CA ARG A 68 -25.77 -8.92 -12.69
C ARG A 68 -24.31 -9.25 -13.00
N TYR A 69 -24.08 -10.34 -13.71
CA TYR A 69 -22.74 -10.85 -14.04
C TYR A 69 -21.84 -9.83 -14.77
N ASP A 70 -22.41 -8.91 -15.56
CA ASP A 70 -21.67 -7.79 -16.16
C ASP A 70 -20.98 -6.92 -15.09
N GLN A 71 -21.70 -6.53 -14.03
CA GLN A 71 -21.14 -5.67 -12.98
C GLN A 71 -20.17 -6.42 -12.07
N VAL A 72 -20.42 -7.71 -11.85
CA VAL A 72 -19.52 -8.60 -11.10
C VAL A 72 -18.15 -8.68 -11.78
N SER A 73 -18.14 -8.92 -13.10
CA SER A 73 -16.88 -9.06 -13.85
C SER A 73 -16.05 -7.77 -13.88
N ILE A 74 -16.69 -6.60 -14.05
CA ILE A 74 -16.04 -5.29 -13.99
C ILE A 74 -15.42 -5.05 -12.60
N THR A 75 -16.18 -5.32 -11.53
CA THR A 75 -15.71 -5.13 -10.16
C THR A 75 -14.52 -6.03 -9.85
N LEU A 76 -14.58 -7.30 -10.28
CA LEU A 76 -13.49 -8.27 -10.12
C LEU A 76 -12.24 -7.84 -10.88
N LEU A 77 -12.38 -7.41 -12.13
CA LEU A 77 -11.28 -6.88 -12.94
C LEU A 77 -10.60 -5.68 -12.27
N LEU A 78 -11.40 -4.77 -11.70
CA LEU A 78 -10.87 -3.60 -11.00
C LEU A 78 -10.05 -3.98 -9.76
N ILE A 79 -10.51 -4.96 -8.97
CA ILE A 79 -9.75 -5.48 -7.83
C ILE A 79 -8.41 -6.07 -8.29
N ILE A 80 -8.42 -6.90 -9.34
CA ILE A 80 -7.20 -7.50 -9.89
C ILE A 80 -6.22 -6.41 -10.35
N LEU A 81 -6.70 -5.42 -11.10
CA LEU A 81 -5.88 -4.34 -11.63
C LEU A 81 -5.20 -3.55 -10.50
N VAL A 82 -5.93 -3.21 -9.44
CA VAL A 82 -5.37 -2.49 -8.30
C VAL A 82 -4.34 -3.35 -7.54
N VAL A 83 -4.63 -4.63 -7.31
CA VAL A 83 -3.69 -5.52 -6.62
C VAL A 83 -2.42 -5.72 -7.45
N SER A 84 -2.53 -5.93 -8.77
CA SER A 84 -1.37 -6.04 -9.66
C SER A 84 -0.55 -4.76 -9.72
N ALA A 85 -1.19 -3.58 -9.71
CA ALA A 85 -0.48 -2.31 -9.69
C ALA A 85 0.27 -2.05 -8.37
N LEU A 86 -0.16 -2.65 -7.26
CA LEU A 86 0.52 -2.56 -5.96
C LEU A 86 1.68 -3.57 -5.81
N ASP A 87 1.63 -4.66 -6.57
CA ASP A 87 2.66 -5.72 -6.60
C ASP A 87 3.90 -5.33 -7.46
N MET A 88 3.69 -4.50 -8.49
CA MET A 88 4.75 -3.96 -9.37
C MET A 88 5.59 -2.88 -8.71
#